data_AF-A0A833A469-F1
#
_entry.id   AF-A0A833A469-F1
#
_cell.length_a   1.000
_cell.length_b   1.000
_cell.length_c   1.000
_cell.angle_alpha   90.00
_cell.angle_beta   90.00
_cell.angle_gamma   90.00
#
_symmetry.space_group_name_H-M   'P 1'
#
loop_
_entity.id
_entity.type
_entity.pdbx_description
1 polymer ?
#
loop_
_entity_poly.entity_id
_entity_poly.type
_entity_poly.pdbx_seq_one_letter_code
_entity_poly.pdbx_strand_id
1 'polypeptide(L)' 'MGSRDIELELIEEYELLGEKRFRFRIKGTNIIVNVGANKLEEAREKAIKIVEDMRLTEFLKRIKEVKTA' A
#
# COMPACT_ATOMS: atom_id res chain seq x y z
N MET A 1 -11.11 -11.46 0.50
CA MET A 1 -10.67 -10.10 0.15
C MET A 1 -10.04 -10.18 -1.21
N GLY A 2 -10.68 -9.56 -2.20
CA GLY A 2 -9.98 -9.28 -3.45
C GLY A 2 -9.08 -8.06 -3.25
N SER A 3 -8.23 -7.76 -4.24
CA SER A 3 -7.36 -6.58 -4.30
C SER A 3 -8.07 -5.26 -3.98
N ARG A 4 -9.41 -5.23 -4.10
CA ARG A 4 -10.29 -4.09 -3.86
C ARG A 4 -10.44 -3.66 -2.38
N ASP A 5 -10.04 -4.49 -1.42
CA ASP A 5 -10.22 -4.19 0.02
C ASP A 5 -9.00 -3.53 0.70
N ILE A 6 -7.89 -3.37 -0.05
CA ILE A 6 -6.67 -2.71 0.42
C ILE A 6 -6.81 -1.20 0.18
N GLU A 7 -6.97 -0.46 1.28
CA GLU A 7 -7.00 1.00 1.23
C GLU A 7 -5.59 1.57 1.42
N LEU A 8 -5.13 2.28 0.39
CA LEU A 8 -3.86 3.00 0.39
C LEU A 8 -4.11 4.50 0.57
N GLU A 9 -3.29 5.12 1.41
CA GLU A 9 -3.16 6.57 1.56
C GLU A 9 -1.82 6.97 0.94
N LEU A 10 -1.85 7.86 -0.07
CA LEU A 10 -0.62 8.44 -0.59
C LEU A 10 -0.07 9.41 0.46
N ILE A 11 1.16 9.16 0.91
CA ILE A 11 1.85 10.00 1.88
C ILE A 11 2.73 11.02 1.16
N GLU A 12 3.46 10.56 0.14
CA GLU A 12 4.50 11.37 -0.50
C GLU A 12 4.81 10.87 -1.90
N GLU A 13 5.09 11.82 -2.79
CA GLU A 13 5.75 11.60 -4.08
C GLU A 13 7.14 12.24 -3.99
N TYR A 14 8.19 11.48 -4.31
CA TYR A 14 9.58 11.93 -4.19
C TYR A 14 10.44 11.33 -5.29
N GLU A 15 11.62 11.90 -5.48
CA GLU A 15 12.63 11.40 -6.42
C GLU A 15 13.83 10.86 -5.65
N LEU A 16 14.36 9.72 -6.10
CA LEU A 16 15.58 9.14 -5.54
C LEU A 16 16.40 8.53 -6.68
N LEU A 17 17.64 8.99 -6.85
CA LEU A 17 18.55 8.54 -7.91
C LEU A 17 17.97 8.68 -9.33
N GLY A 18 17.22 9.75 -9.60
CA GLY A 18 16.56 9.97 -10.89
C GLY A 18 15.28 9.17 -11.09
N GLU A 19 14.87 8.36 -10.12
CA GLU A 19 13.63 7.59 -10.18
C GLU A 19 12.51 8.26 -9.39
N LYS A 20 11.36 8.39 -10.03
CA LYS A 20 10.13 8.84 -9.38
C LYS A 20 9.57 7.73 -8.49
N ARG A 21 9.26 8.07 -7.24
CA ARG A 21 8.83 7.14 -6.20
C ARG A 21 7.61 7.67 -5.46
N PHE A 22 6.80 6.73 -4.99
CA PHE A 22 5.59 6.98 -4.24
C PHE A 22 5.64 6.21 -2.94
N ARG A 23 5.25 6.88 -1.85
CA ARG A 23 5.13 6.31 -0.52
C ARG A 23 3.64 6.18 -0.19
N PHE A 24 3.19 4.96 0.01
CA PHE A 24 1.83 4.68 0.46
C PHE A 24 1.82 4.15 1.88
N ARG A 25 0.85 4.59 2.67
CA ARG A 25 0.47 3.94 3.93
C ARG A 25 -0.72 3.03 3.67
N ILE A 26 -0.69 1.82 4.23
CA ILE A 26 -1.89 0.99 4.29
C ILE A 26 -2.76 1.52 5.43
N LYS A 27 -3.95 2.04 5.09
CA LYS A 27 -4.84 2.68 6.06
C LYS A 27 -5.14 1.75 7.23
N GLY A 28 -5.18 2.34 8.42
CA GLY A 28 -5.39 1.59 9.67
C GLY A 28 -4.15 0.88 10.20
N THR A 29 -2.99 1.02 9.55
CA THR A 29 -1.69 0.51 10.01
C THR A 29 -0.59 1.56 9.85
N ASN A 30 0.57 1.30 10.45
CA ASN A 30 1.80 2.07 10.20
C ASN A 30 2.67 1.45 9.09
N ILE A 31 2.14 0.49 8.33
CA ILE A 31 2.88 -0.16 7.25
C ILE A 31 3.00 0.82 6.07
N ILE A 32 4.24 1.06 5.66
CA ILE A 32 4.59 1.93 4.55
C ILE A 32 5.13 1.07 3.39
N VAL A 33 4.61 1.30 2.19
CA VAL A 33 5.05 0.67 0.96
C VAL A 33 5.61 1.75 0.04
N ASN A 34 6.90 1.65 -0.27
CA ASN A 34 7.58 2.54 -1.20
C ASN A 34 7.70 1.86 -2.56
N VAL A 35 7.26 2.52 -3.63
CA VAL A 35 7.32 1.97 -4.99
C VAL A 35 7.88 3.00 -5.96
N GLY A 36 8.70 2.54 -6.91
CA GLY A 36 9.08 3.34 -8.08
C GLY A 36 8.02 3.24 -9.17
N ALA A 37 7.59 4.37 -9.71
CA ALA A 37 6.60 4.44 -10.79
C ALA A 37 6.64 5.81 -11.48
N ASN A 38 6.15 5.89 -12.71
CA ASN A 38 6.11 7.16 -13.44
C ASN A 38 4.81 7.95 -13.20
N LYS A 39 3.75 7.28 -12.74
CA LYS A 39 2.43 7.84 -12.45
C LYS A 39 1.76 7.18 -11.24
N LEU A 40 0.81 7.89 -10.64
CA LEU A 40 0.17 7.47 -9.39
C LEU A 40 -0.61 6.15 -9.53
N GLU A 41 -1.34 5.95 -10.62
CA GLU A 41 -2.12 4.72 -10.86
C GLU A 41 -1.21 3.48 -10.89
N GLU A 42 -0.10 3.57 -11.62
CA GLU A 42 0.90 2.50 -11.70
C GLU A 42 1.51 2.22 -10.32
N ALA A 43 1.80 3.28 -9.57
CA ALA A 43 2.32 3.18 -8.22
C ALA A 43 1.33 2.45 -7.29
N ARG A 44 0.04 2.77 -7.41
CA ARG A 44 -1.03 2.14 -6.62
C ARG A 44 -1.15 0.66 -6.94
N GLU A 45 -1.14 0.28 -8.22
CA GLU A 45 -1.19 -1.13 -8.64
C GLU A 45 0.01 -1.92 -8.11
N LYS A 46 1.22 -1.36 -8.21
CA LYS A 46 2.44 -1.97 -7.66
C LYS A 46 2.37 -2.14 -6.14
N ALA A 47 1.89 -1.14 -5.42
CA ALA A 47 1.77 -1.20 -3.97
C ALA A 47 0.77 -2.28 -3.52
N ILE A 48 -0.39 -2.39 -4.20
CA ILE A 48 -1.38 -3.44 -3.93
C ILE A 48 -0.77 -4.82 -4.17
N LYS A 49 -0.06 -5.01 -5.30
CA LYS A 49 0.58 -6.28 -5.63
C LYS A 49 1.62 -6.71 -4.59
N ILE A 50 2.44 -5.78 -4.09
CA ILE A 50 3.40 -6.07 -3.00
C ILE A 50 2.67 -6.58 -1.75
N VAL A 51 1.56 -5.95 -1.37
CA VAL A 51 0.76 -6.36 -0.19
C VAL A 51 0.18 -7.77 -0.37
N GLU A 52 -0.25 -8.11 -1.58
CA GLU A 52 -0.74 -9.44 -1.94
C GLU A 52 0.36 -10.49 -1.92
N ASP A 53 1.50 -10.20 -2.57
CA ASP A 53 2.65 -11.10 -2.68
C ASP A 53 3.24 -11.42 -1.28
N MET A 54 3.22 -10.44 -0.37
CA MET A 54 3.64 -10.63 1.02
C MET A 54 2.60 -11.37 1.89
N ARG A 55 1.43 -11.73 1.32
CA ARG A 55 0.30 -12.35 2.05
C ARG A 55 -0.16 -11.54 3.26
N LEU A 56 0.03 -10.22 3.23
CA LEU A 56 -0.36 -9.33 4.33
C LEU A 56 -1.88 -9.14 4.41
N THR A 57 -2.61 -9.52 3.36
CA THR A 57 -4.08 -9.42 3.28
C THR A 57 -4.78 -10.10 4.47
N GLU A 58 -4.32 -11.29 4.89
CA GLU A 58 -4.89 -12.01 6.04
C GLU A 58 -4.64 -11.29 7.36
N PHE A 59 -3.46 -10.70 7.52
CA PHE A 59 -3.09 -9.93 8.71
C PHE A 59 -3.92 -8.64 8.82
N LEU A 60 -4.08 -7.93 7.70
CA LEU A 60 -4.90 -6.71 7.62
C LEU A 60 -6.37 -6.99 7.95
N LYS A 61 -6.90 -8.15 7.56
CA LYS A 61 -8.27 -8.58 7.89
C LYS A 61 -8.48 -8.62 9.41
N ARG A 62 -7.57 -9.30 10.12
CA ARG A 62 -7.65 -9.45 11.59
C ARG A 62 -7.58 -8.10 12.31
N ILE A 63 -6.73 -7.17 11.84
CA ILE A 63 -6.64 -5.82 12.42
C ILE A 63 -7.98 -5.07 12.29
N LYS A 64 -8.66 -5.18 11.15
CA LYS A 64 -9.97 -4.53 10.95
C LYS A 64 -11.02 -5.10 11.91
N GLU A 65 -11.06 -6.43 12.08
CA GLU A 65 -11.99 -7.10 13.00
C GLU A 65 -11.79 -6.65 14.46
N VAL A 66 -10.55 -6.55 14.94
CA VAL A 66 -10.26 -6.09 16.32
C VAL A 66 -10.66 -4.64 16.56
N LYS A 67 -10.55 -3.75 15.56
CA LYS A 67 -10.91 -2.33 15.71
C LYS A 67 -12.41 -2.06 15.70
N THR A 68 -13.22 -3.04 15.31
CA THR A 68 -14.69 -2.92 15.19
C THR A 68 -15.42 -3.60 16.35
N ALA A 69 -14.68 -4.24 17.26
CA ALA A 69 -15.16 -4.87 18.49
C ALA A 69 -14.88 -3.96 19.69
#